data_AF-A0A243RFW0-F1
#
_entry.id   AF-A0A243RFW0-F1
#
_cell.length_a   1.000
_cell.length_b   1.000
_cell.length_c   1.000
_cell.angle_alpha   90.00
_cell.angle_beta   90.00
_cell.angle_gamma   90.00
#
_symmetry.space_group_name_H-M   'P 1'
#
loop_
_entity.id
_entity.type
_entity.pdbx_description
1 polymer ?
#
loop_
_entity_poly.entity_id
_entity_poly.type
_entity_poly.pdbx_seq_one_letter_code
_entity_poly.pdbx_strand_id
1 'polypeptide(L)'
;MSQSTDYTKGGFAADYTKVNFVEMERVQGELLRVVTAMDTVTDNLITQLRATLGEASWSGGASEFFEQHRAKWDQAEQEMGRQLNEAAKALGVATENYRAAEQRNKAIWSG
;
A
#
# COMPACT_ATOMS: atom_id res chain seq x y z
N MET A 1 -46.00 14.14 24.55
CA MET A 1 -44.60 14.50 24.90
C MET A 1 -43.73 13.27 24.76
N SER A 2 -42.47 13.50 24.37
CA SER A 2 -41.34 12.57 24.27
C SER A 2 -41.13 11.89 22.91
N GLN A 3 -40.30 12.55 22.08
CA GLN A 3 -39.55 11.89 21.01
C GLN A 3 -38.30 11.26 21.65
N SER A 4 -38.14 9.95 21.45
CA SER A 4 -36.92 9.21 21.76
C SER A 4 -35.89 9.52 20.69
N THR A 5 -34.93 10.40 21.01
CA THR A 5 -33.77 10.66 20.14
C THR A 5 -32.81 9.48 20.24
N ASP A 6 -32.66 8.73 19.15
CA ASP A 6 -31.76 7.59 19.04
C ASP A 6 -30.30 8.07 18.92
N TYR A 7 -29.50 7.83 19.97
CA TYR A 7 -28.10 8.27 20.07
C TYR A 7 -27.09 7.36 19.36
N THR A 8 -27.53 6.31 18.66
CA THR A 8 -26.61 5.30 18.11
C THR A 8 -25.90 5.68 16.81
N LYS A 9 -26.33 6.74 16.10
CA LYS A 9 -25.74 7.10 14.79
C LYS A 9 -24.25 7.46 14.81
N GLY A 10 -23.72 7.97 15.93
CA GLY A 10 -22.31 8.36 16.04
C GLY A 10 -21.34 7.19 16.19
N GLY A 11 -21.73 6.14 16.93
CA GLY A 11 -20.88 4.96 17.19
C GLY A 11 -20.65 4.11 15.95
N PHE A 12 -21.70 3.86 15.17
CA PHE A 12 -21.60 3.02 13.97
C PHE A 12 -20.70 3.63 12.88
N ALA A 13 -20.73 4.95 12.69
CA ALA A 13 -19.87 5.63 11.69
C ALA A 13 -18.39 5.68 12.14
N ALA A 14 -18.15 5.86 13.44
CA ALA A 14 -16.83 5.82 14.06
C ALA A 14 -16.19 4.43 13.94
N ASP A 15 -16.94 3.38 14.29
CA ASP A 15 -16.49 2.00 14.17
C ASP A 15 -16.19 1.63 12.72
N TYR A 16 -17.07 2.00 11.77
CA TYR A 16 -16.83 1.76 10.34
C TYR A 16 -15.57 2.48 9.84
N THR A 17 -15.36 3.74 10.24
CA THR A 17 -14.19 4.53 9.84
C THR A 17 -12.90 3.90 10.39
N LYS A 18 -12.89 3.48 11.65
CA LYS A 18 -11.75 2.80 12.28
C LYS A 18 -11.44 1.46 11.60
N VAL A 19 -12.46 0.65 11.31
CA VAL A 19 -12.30 -0.63 10.61
C VAL A 19 -11.71 -0.42 9.22
N ASN A 20 -12.19 0.60 8.48
CA ASN A 20 -11.64 0.93 7.16
C ASN A 20 -10.16 1.30 7.22
N PHE A 21 -9.71 2.06 8.24
CA PHE A 21 -8.29 2.40 8.37
C PHE A 21 -7.41 1.17 8.62
N VAL A 22 -7.83 0.25 9.49
CA VAL A 22 -7.12 -1.02 9.74
C VAL A 22 -6.99 -1.82 8.45
N GLU A 23 -8.06 -1.88 7.66
CA GLU A 23 -8.06 -2.58 6.39
C GLU A 23 -7.13 -1.91 5.36
N MET A 24 -7.10 -0.58 5.31
CA MET A 24 -6.18 0.17 4.44
C MET A 24 -4.71 -0.08 4.82
N GLU A 25 -4.36 -0.08 6.11
CA GLU A 25 -3.00 -0.42 6.58
C GLU A 25 -2.60 -1.84 6.16
N ARG A 26 -3.53 -2.80 6.28
CA ARG A 26 -3.32 -4.19 5.85
C ARG A 26 -3.04 -4.27 4.35
N VAL A 27 -3.90 -3.68 3.53
CA VAL A 27 -3.78 -3.67 2.06
C VAL A 27 -2.49 -3.01 1.62
N GLN A 28 -2.08 -1.91 2.28
CA GLN A 28 -0.81 -1.25 1.99
C GLN A 28 0.38 -2.20 2.23
N GLY A 29 0.39 -2.91 3.35
CA GLY A 29 1.44 -3.90 3.65
C GLY A 29 1.46 -5.05 2.64
N GLU A 30 0.29 -5.48 2.16
CA GLU A 30 0.19 -6.51 1.12
C GLU A 30 0.71 -6.03 -0.23
N LEU A 31 0.36 -4.81 -0.64
CA LEU A 31 0.85 -4.21 -1.87
C LEU A 31 2.38 -4.04 -1.83
N LEU A 32 2.94 -3.63 -0.69
CA LEU A 32 4.40 -3.55 -0.55
C LEU A 32 5.07 -4.92 -0.76
N ARG A 33 4.51 -5.99 -0.19
CA ARG A 33 5.03 -7.35 -0.43
C ARG A 33 4.95 -7.75 -1.90
N VAL A 34 3.86 -7.39 -2.60
CA VAL A 34 3.71 -7.66 -4.03
C VAL A 34 4.79 -6.92 -4.83
N VAL A 35 5.04 -5.64 -4.53
CA VAL A 35 6.09 -4.85 -5.20
C VAL A 35 7.47 -5.49 -4.99
N THR A 36 7.82 -5.86 -3.75
CA THR A 36 9.11 -6.54 -3.47
C THR A 36 9.20 -7.93 -4.10
N ALA A 37 8.08 -8.65 -4.20
CA ALA A 37 8.06 -9.94 -4.90
C ALA A 37 8.28 -9.79 -6.40
N MET A 38 7.78 -8.70 -7.01
CA MET A 38 8.00 -8.42 -8.43
C MET A 38 9.48 -8.22 -8.74
N ASP A 39 10.17 -7.39 -7.95
CA ASP A 39 11.62 -7.14 -8.02
C ASP A 39 12.42 -8.46 -7.93
N THR A 40 12.05 -9.30 -6.97
CA THR A 40 12.70 -10.61 -6.80
C THR A 40 12.47 -11.53 -8.02
N VAL A 41 11.27 -11.53 -8.60
CA VAL A 41 10.93 -12.41 -9.73
C VAL A 41 11.63 -11.97 -11.01
N THR A 42 11.71 -10.66 -11.27
CA THR A 42 12.38 -10.11 -12.45
C THR A 42 13.89 -10.38 -12.41
N ASP A 43 14.51 -10.24 -11.25
CA ASP A 43 15.93 -10.58 -11.04
C ASP A 43 16.22 -12.07 -11.21
N ASN A 44 15.35 -12.91 -10.66
CA ASN A 44 15.45 -14.35 -10.82
C ASN A 44 15.28 -14.78 -12.29
N LEU A 45 14.38 -14.14 -13.03
CA LEU A 45 14.19 -14.40 -14.46
C LEU A 45 15.49 -14.16 -15.25
N ILE A 46 16.15 -13.03 -15.03
CA ILE A 46 17.41 -12.71 -15.72
C ILE A 46 18.51 -13.71 -15.36
N THR A 47 18.62 -14.05 -14.08
CA THR A 47 19.60 -15.03 -13.60
C THR A 47 19.38 -16.40 -14.24
N GLN A 48 18.13 -16.87 -14.31
CA GLN A 48 17.77 -18.14 -14.92
C GLN A 48 17.99 -18.16 -16.44
N LEU A 49 17.71 -17.05 -17.13
CA LEU A 49 17.98 -16.93 -18.56
C LEU A 49 19.47 -17.00 -18.87
N ARG A 50 20.32 -16.30 -18.09
CA ARG A 50 21.78 -16.38 -18.20
C ARG A 50 22.28 -17.81 -18.03
N ALA A 51 21.78 -18.51 -17.00
CA ALA A 51 22.15 -19.90 -16.72
C ALA A 51 21.69 -20.87 -17.83
N THR A 52 20.50 -20.65 -18.39
CA THR A 52 19.90 -21.54 -19.41
C THR A 52 20.53 -21.36 -20.78
N LEU A 53 20.80 -20.11 -21.17
CA LEU A 53 21.32 -19.78 -22.50
C LEU A 53 22.86 -19.88 -22.58
N GLY A 54 23.54 -19.78 -21.44
CA GLY A 54 24.99 -19.65 -21.37
C GLY A 54 25.48 -18.28 -21.89
N GLU A 55 26.67 -17.86 -21.46
CA GLU A 55 27.23 -16.53 -21.76
C GLU A 55 27.26 -16.20 -23.26
N ALA A 56 27.54 -17.20 -24.10
CA ALA A 56 27.60 -17.02 -25.55
C ALA A 56 26.24 -16.64 -26.16
N SER A 57 25.15 -17.31 -25.75
CA SER A 57 23.81 -17.09 -26.31
C SER A 57 23.04 -15.98 -25.60
N TRP A 58 23.43 -15.64 -24.36
CA TRP A 58 22.91 -14.48 -23.65
C TRP A 58 23.42 -13.16 -24.26
N SER A 59 24.61 -13.17 -24.86
CA SER A 59 25.23 -11.98 -25.43
C SER A 59 24.42 -11.34 -26.58
N GLY A 60 24.59 -10.02 -26.75
CA GLY A 60 23.92 -9.25 -27.80
C GLY A 60 22.43 -8.98 -27.51
N GLY A 61 21.58 -9.07 -28.53
CA GLY A 61 20.20 -8.58 -28.49
C GLY A 61 19.30 -9.21 -27.41
N ALA A 62 19.59 -10.43 -26.95
CA ALA A 62 18.85 -11.05 -25.85
C ALA A 62 19.12 -10.31 -24.52
N SER A 63 20.39 -10.15 -24.14
CA SER A 63 20.77 -9.38 -22.95
C SER A 63 20.23 -7.95 -23.01
N GLU A 64 20.41 -7.25 -24.14
CA GLU A 64 19.92 -5.88 -24.30
C GLU A 64 18.39 -5.79 -24.14
N PHE A 65 17.63 -6.73 -24.72
CA PHE A 65 16.19 -6.76 -24.59
C PHE A 65 15.76 -6.92 -23.13
N PHE A 66 16.33 -7.88 -22.40
CA PHE A 66 15.93 -8.14 -21.02
C PHE A 66 16.38 -7.05 -20.06
N GLU A 67 17.58 -6.50 -20.21
CA GLU A 67 18.05 -5.37 -19.37
C GLU A 67 17.20 -4.10 -19.60
N GLN A 68 16.76 -3.84 -20.84
CA GLN A 68 15.82 -2.74 -21.11
C GLN A 68 14.45 -2.96 -20.45
N HIS A 69 13.97 -4.20 -20.37
CA HIS A 69 12.72 -4.51 -19.67
C HIS A 69 12.89 -4.45 -18.16
N ARG A 70 14.05 -4.88 -17.64
CA ARG A 70 14.41 -4.73 -16.22
C ARG A 70 14.30 -3.27 -15.79
N ALA A 71 14.94 -2.36 -16.51
CA ALA A 71 14.87 -0.94 -16.20
C ALA A 71 13.43 -0.39 -16.15
N LYS A 72 12.52 -0.90 -16.99
CA LYS A 72 11.09 -0.52 -16.97
C LYS A 72 10.38 -1.06 -15.74
N TRP A 73 10.67 -2.30 -15.34
CA TRP A 73 10.12 -2.90 -14.13
C TRP A 73 10.61 -2.15 -12.88
N ASP A 74 11.92 -1.89 -12.78
CA ASP A 74 12.52 -1.14 -11.69
C ASP A 74 11.88 0.25 -11.56
N GLN A 75 11.65 0.93 -12.70
CA GLN A 75 10.99 2.25 -12.70
C GLN A 75 9.54 2.16 -12.18
N ALA A 76 8.79 1.13 -12.60
CA ALA A 76 7.42 0.91 -12.16
C ALA A 76 7.36 0.57 -10.66
N GLU A 77 8.27 -0.25 -10.16
CA GLU A 77 8.39 -0.61 -8.74
C GLU A 77 8.70 0.60 -7.87
N GLN A 78 9.63 1.44 -8.31
CA GLN A 78 9.94 2.70 -7.62
C GLN A 78 8.74 3.64 -7.59
N GLU A 79 7.98 3.74 -8.67
CA GLU A 79 6.75 4.55 -8.72
C GLU A 79 5.68 4.00 -7.78
N MET A 80 5.44 2.69 -7.79
CA MET A 80 4.53 2.05 -6.84
C MET A 80 4.96 2.29 -5.39
N GLY A 81 6.25 2.16 -5.10
CA GLY A 81 6.81 2.44 -3.78
C GLY A 81 6.60 3.90 -3.33
N ARG A 82 6.73 4.87 -4.25
CA ARG A 82 6.42 6.28 -3.96
C ARG A 82 4.94 6.47 -3.62
N GLN A 83 4.04 5.96 -4.46
CA GLN A 83 2.59 6.08 -4.26
C GLN A 83 2.14 5.42 -2.96
N LEU A 84 2.68 4.24 -2.62
CA LEU A 84 2.40 3.56 -1.36
C LEU A 84 2.87 4.37 -0.15
N ASN A 85 4.02 5.04 -0.23
CA ASN A 85 4.51 5.92 0.83
C ASN A 85 3.64 7.18 1.00
N GLU A 86 3.16 7.76 -0.11
CA GLU A 86 2.24 8.90 -0.07
C GLU A 86 0.90 8.50 0.56
N ALA A 87 0.36 7.34 0.18
CA ALA A 87 -0.84 6.78 0.77
C ALA A 87 -0.67 6.55 2.29
N ALA A 88 0.48 6.02 2.72
CA ALA A 88 0.81 5.84 4.14
C ALA A 88 0.70 7.15 4.93
N LYS A 89 1.29 8.22 4.39
CA LYS A 89 1.30 9.54 5.04
C LYS A 89 -0.11 10.11 5.15
N ALA A 90 -0.88 10.02 4.06
CA ALA A 90 -2.28 10.48 4.05
C ALA A 90 -3.12 9.72 5.07
N LEU A 91 -2.94 8.40 5.19
CA LEU A 91 -3.60 7.55 6.16
C LEU A 91 -3.23 7.90 7.60
N GLY A 92 -1.95 8.20 7.86
CA GLY A 92 -1.49 8.68 9.16
C GLY A 92 -2.17 9.98 9.59
N VAL A 93 -2.19 10.98 8.69
CA VAL A 93 -2.88 12.27 8.94
C VAL A 93 -4.37 12.07 9.18
N ALA A 94 -5.03 11.22 8.39
CA ALA A 94 -6.45 10.91 8.57
C ALA A 94 -6.73 10.25 9.94
N THR A 95 -5.85 9.33 10.37
CA THR A 95 -5.94 8.65 11.66
C THR A 95 -5.76 9.61 12.83
N GLU A 96 -4.78 10.51 12.76
CA GLU A 96 -4.55 11.54 13.79
C GLU A 96 -5.75 12.49 13.91
N ASN A 97 -6.25 12.99 12.77
CA ASN A 97 -7.43 13.85 12.73
C ASN A 97 -8.66 13.17 13.32
N TYR A 98 -8.87 11.89 12.97
CA TYR A 98 -9.96 11.08 13.51
C TYR A 98 -9.86 10.95 15.04
N ARG A 99 -8.69 10.56 15.57
CA ARG A 99 -8.47 10.42 17.02
C ARG A 99 -8.71 11.73 17.76
N ALA A 100 -8.26 12.85 17.20
CA ALA A 100 -8.47 14.17 17.79
C ALA A 100 -9.96 14.55 17.82
N ALA A 101 -10.71 14.27 16.75
CA ALA A 101 -12.15 14.50 16.70
C ALA A 101 -12.91 13.62 17.71
N GLU A 102 -12.54 12.35 17.83
CA GLU A 102 -13.16 11.43 18.78
C GLU A 102 -12.92 11.86 20.23
N GLN A 103 -11.69 12.29 20.57
CA GLN A 103 -11.38 12.81 21.90
C GLN A 103 -12.19 14.07 22.23
N ARG A 104 -12.31 15.01 21.29
CA ARG A 104 -13.14 16.22 21.44
C ARG A 104 -14.60 15.87 21.65
N ASN A 105 -15.14 14.96 20.84
CA ASN A 105 -16.52 14.52 20.98
C ASN A 105 -16.75 13.88 22.35
N LYS A 106 -15.89 12.94 22.77
CA LYS A 106 -15.97 12.33 24.10
C LYS A 106 -15.99 13.38 25.21
N ALA A 107 -15.13 14.39 25.14
CA ALA A 107 -15.09 15.48 26.12
C ALA A 107 -16.39 16.32 26.16
N ILE A 108 -17.05 16.53 25.01
CA ILE A 108 -18.33 17.25 24.94
C ILE A 108 -19.47 16.44 25.56
N TRP A 109 -19.49 15.11 25.38
CA TRP A 109 -20.57 14.24 25.85
C TRP A 109 -20.34 13.66 27.26
N SER A 110 -19.12 13.81 27.81
CA SER A 110 -18.78 13.37 29.18
C SER A 110 -18.78 14.50 30.21
N GLY A 111 -18.97 15.76 29.80
CA GLY A 111 -19.15 16.93 30.67
C GLY A 111 -20.62 17.32 30.75
#